data_AF-A0A2S9XKW8-F1
#
_entry.id   AF-A0A2S9XKW8-F1
#
_cell.length_a   1.000
_cell.length_b   1.000
_cell.length_c   1.000
_cell.angle_alpha   90.00
_cell.angle_beta   90.00
_cell.angle_gamma   90.00
#
_symmetry.space_group_name_H-M   'P 1'
#
loop_
_entity.id
_entity.type
_entity.pdbx_description
1 polymer ?
#
loop_
_entity_poly.entity_id
_entity_poly.type
_entity_poly.pdbx_seq_one_letter_code
_entity_poly.pdbx_strand_id
1 'polypeptide(L)'
;MSRGPGLLTLLVLVVGASSCVGQLEPPPPRTAEQFTHGRALADLDGLTELREVADAAPEQLEHQWRAGMAHLRASLQGHVDQREHAERYLERAWLLDPRAEQVPAARVLARFLNMRSSVLDVSKLDLQIQLYDALLEHTDDQHADAFAFTSFAAAARALEHYAEGDSLAALRELRALERAMRARASTHPDDIDASAMAGNFELTFAGVIPTGVEQRLVRGIDYLEVQQDHWHQLSPRARSTGVAPNVRSVFALFLAEGLLAHGDVEAAAGRYAQILALDDQADTTPRRQIVALAQHRLANLETYAGARELLPPWPAGVTGCVACHSREATLPIDDLHLAPGVVLR
;
A
#
# COMPACT_ATOMS: atom_id res chain seq x y z
N MET A 1 -8.64 1.77 -80.34
CA MET A 1 -8.40 3.02 -79.60
C MET A 1 -9.61 3.32 -78.74
N SER A 2 -9.53 3.10 -77.42
CA SER A 2 -10.32 3.77 -76.38
C SER A 2 -9.86 3.18 -75.04
N ARG A 3 -9.18 3.97 -74.21
CA ARG A 3 -8.76 3.61 -72.84
C ARG A 3 -9.67 4.34 -71.87
N GLY A 4 -10.26 3.60 -70.93
CA GLY A 4 -11.06 4.11 -69.82
C GLY A 4 -10.24 4.76 -68.70
N PRO A 5 -10.89 5.44 -67.74
CA PRO A 5 -10.28 6.38 -66.84
C PRO A 5 -9.59 5.71 -65.64
N GLY A 6 -8.49 6.31 -65.21
CA GLY A 6 -7.66 5.85 -64.10
C GLY A 6 -8.30 6.06 -62.73
N LEU A 7 -8.19 5.05 -61.88
CA LEU A 7 -8.35 5.16 -60.44
C LEU A 7 -7.02 5.66 -59.83
N LEU A 8 -7.07 6.84 -59.21
CA LEU A 8 -6.02 7.38 -58.35
C LEU A 8 -6.20 6.80 -56.95
N THR A 9 -5.33 5.87 -56.58
CA THR A 9 -5.24 5.35 -55.20
C THR A 9 -4.40 6.32 -54.38
N LEU A 10 -5.06 7.05 -53.47
CA LEU A 10 -4.42 7.90 -52.47
C LEU A 10 -3.86 7.00 -51.35
N LEU A 11 -2.55 6.78 -51.35
CA LEU A 11 -1.85 6.07 -50.27
C LEU A 11 -1.57 7.08 -49.14
N VAL A 12 -2.40 7.05 -48.09
CA VAL A 12 -2.14 7.77 -46.84
C VAL A 12 -1.05 7.01 -46.08
N LEU A 13 0.17 7.56 -46.11
CA LEU A 13 1.29 7.15 -45.27
C LEU A 13 0.98 7.57 -43.83
N VAL A 14 0.48 6.65 -43.03
CA VAL A 14 0.46 6.76 -41.57
C VAL A 14 1.90 6.55 -41.10
N VAL A 15 2.61 7.63 -40.81
CA VAL A 15 3.86 7.60 -40.06
C VAL A 15 3.49 7.29 -38.61
N GLY A 16 3.44 5.99 -38.29
CA GLY A 16 3.40 5.52 -36.91
C GLY A 16 4.73 5.85 -36.25
N ALA A 17 4.78 6.96 -35.54
CA ALA A 17 5.78 7.17 -34.49
C ALA A 17 5.44 6.20 -33.36
N SER A 18 5.89 4.94 -33.49
CA SER A 18 6.06 4.06 -32.34
C SER A 18 7.14 4.68 -31.47
N SER A 19 6.72 5.53 -30.54
CA SER A 19 7.52 5.89 -29.37
C SER A 19 7.83 4.57 -28.68
N CYS A 20 9.07 4.10 -28.80
CA CYS A 20 9.64 3.10 -27.92
C CYS A 20 9.65 3.72 -26.52
N VAL A 21 8.52 3.65 -25.82
CA VAL A 21 8.48 3.80 -24.37
C VAL A 21 9.29 2.62 -23.87
N GLY A 22 10.55 2.87 -23.55
CA GLY A 22 11.39 1.87 -22.90
C GLY A 22 10.64 1.45 -21.65
N GLN A 23 10.16 0.20 -21.62
CA GLN A 23 9.70 -0.41 -20.39
C GLN A 23 10.90 -0.36 -19.44
N LEU A 24 10.87 0.58 -18.51
CA LEU A 24 11.81 0.63 -17.42
C LEU A 24 11.49 -0.59 -16.57
N GLU A 25 12.43 -1.54 -16.50
CA GLU A 25 12.28 -2.66 -15.58
C GLU A 25 12.19 -2.10 -14.15
N PRO A 26 11.17 -2.50 -13.36
CA PRO A 26 11.08 -2.08 -11.98
C PRO A 26 12.34 -2.55 -11.23
N PRO A 27 12.88 -1.74 -10.31
CA PRO A 27 14.04 -2.15 -9.52
C PRO A 27 13.72 -3.46 -8.78
N PRO A 28 14.71 -4.37 -8.61
CA PRO A 28 14.50 -5.61 -7.89
C PRO A 28 14.05 -5.34 -6.44
N PRO A 29 13.16 -6.16 -5.86
CA PRO A 29 12.70 -5.98 -4.49
C PRO A 29 13.88 -6.03 -3.50
N ARG A 30 13.92 -5.08 -2.56
CA ARG A 30 15.00 -4.96 -1.57
C ARG A 30 14.85 -5.99 -0.45
N THR A 31 15.97 -6.43 0.11
CA THR A 31 15.99 -7.24 1.34
C THR A 31 15.70 -6.36 2.57
N ALA A 32 15.23 -6.97 3.65
CA ALA A 32 15.01 -6.29 4.93
C ALA A 32 16.28 -5.60 5.48
N GLU A 33 17.44 -6.21 5.24
CA GLU A 33 18.75 -5.69 5.61
C GLU A 33 19.10 -4.39 4.86
N GLN A 34 18.88 -4.37 3.54
CA GLN A 34 19.08 -3.18 2.70
C GLN A 34 18.19 -2.01 3.13
N PHE A 35 16.99 -2.30 3.63
CA PHE A 35 16.07 -1.28 4.15
C PHE A 35 16.52 -0.71 5.50
N THR A 36 17.26 -1.48 6.29
CA THR A 36 17.63 -1.13 7.67
C THR A 36 19.02 -0.49 7.77
N HIS A 37 19.86 -0.68 6.76
CA HIS A 37 21.25 -0.22 6.75
C HIS A 37 21.37 1.31 7.00
N GLY A 38 22.22 1.70 7.95
CA GLY A 38 22.55 3.10 8.23
C GLY A 38 21.56 3.88 9.11
N ARG A 39 20.54 3.23 9.68
CA ARG A 39 19.55 3.90 10.55
C ARG A 39 19.96 3.85 12.02
N ALA A 40 19.71 4.96 12.74
CA ALA A 40 19.83 5.00 14.19
C ALA A 40 18.90 3.95 14.78
N LEU A 41 19.48 3.07 15.59
CA LEU A 41 18.81 1.86 16.05
C LEU A 41 17.80 2.19 17.14
N ALA A 42 16.59 1.61 17.04
CA ALA A 42 15.80 1.29 18.23
C ALA A 42 16.70 0.59 19.26
N ASP A 43 16.32 0.63 20.55
CA ASP A 43 17.04 -0.09 21.61
C ASP A 43 17.08 -1.61 21.31
N LEU A 44 18.06 -2.04 20.52
CA LEU A 44 18.20 -3.42 20.04
C LEU A 44 18.55 -4.36 21.19
N ASP A 45 19.23 -3.84 22.20
CA ASP A 45 19.54 -4.59 23.42
C ASP A 45 18.22 -4.89 24.15
N GLY A 46 17.36 -3.88 24.33
CA GLY A 46 16.01 -4.07 24.86
C GLY A 46 15.13 -5.03 24.05
N LEU A 47 15.23 -5.01 22.71
CA LEU A 47 14.54 -5.99 21.85
C LEU A 47 15.11 -7.41 22.05
N THR A 48 16.42 -7.54 22.24
CA THR A 48 17.08 -8.82 22.48
C THR A 48 16.69 -9.42 23.83
N GLU A 49 16.65 -8.61 24.89
CA GLU A 49 16.19 -9.05 26.22
C GLU A 49 14.74 -9.55 26.17
N LEU A 50 13.84 -8.80 25.52
CA LEU A 50 12.44 -9.22 25.35
C LEU A 50 12.32 -10.55 24.59
N ARG A 51 13.18 -10.75 23.59
CA ARG A 51 13.27 -11.99 22.82
C ARG A 51 13.69 -13.17 23.71
N GLU A 52 14.76 -13.00 24.48
CA GLU A 52 15.28 -14.02 25.38
C GLU A 52 14.25 -14.44 26.43
N VAL A 53 13.53 -13.47 27.02
CA VAL A 53 12.45 -13.75 27.96
C VAL A 53 11.31 -14.52 27.30
N ALA A 54 10.90 -14.13 26.08
CA ALA A 54 9.84 -14.84 25.35
C ALA A 54 10.26 -16.25 24.90
N ASP A 55 11.52 -16.44 24.51
CA ASP A 55 12.02 -17.76 24.10
C ASP A 55 12.26 -18.71 25.27
N ALA A 56 12.60 -18.18 26.46
CA ALA A 56 12.74 -18.98 27.68
C ALA A 56 11.38 -19.48 28.23
N ALA A 57 10.28 -18.85 27.83
CA ALA A 57 8.94 -19.10 28.36
C ALA A 57 7.88 -19.07 27.24
N PRO A 58 7.94 -20.02 26.28
CA PRO A 58 7.12 -20.01 25.07
C PRO A 58 5.61 -20.10 25.33
N GLU A 59 5.20 -20.65 26.47
CA GLU A 59 3.81 -20.80 26.89
C GLU A 59 3.23 -19.57 27.62
N GLN A 60 4.06 -18.58 27.95
CA GLN A 60 3.64 -17.38 28.66
C GLN A 60 3.13 -16.31 27.68
N LEU A 61 1.81 -16.16 27.59
CA LEU A 61 1.14 -15.23 26.67
C LEU A 61 1.69 -13.79 26.76
N GLU A 62 1.86 -13.27 27.97
CA GLU A 62 2.35 -11.90 28.18
C GLU A 62 3.72 -11.69 27.55
N HIS A 63 4.63 -12.67 27.68
CA HIS A 63 5.98 -12.58 27.13
C HIS A 63 5.96 -12.62 25.61
N GLN A 64 5.17 -13.51 25.01
CA GLN A 64 5.00 -13.58 23.55
C GLN A 64 4.41 -12.26 23.02
N TRP A 65 3.35 -11.75 23.66
CA TRP A 65 2.71 -10.50 23.25
C TRP A 65 3.65 -9.29 23.36
N ARG A 66 4.38 -9.16 24.47
CA ARG A 66 5.31 -8.04 24.69
C ARG A 66 6.45 -8.03 23.68
N ALA A 67 7.07 -9.19 23.43
CA ALA A 67 8.11 -9.31 22.41
C ALA A 67 7.55 -9.01 21.01
N GLY A 68 6.43 -9.63 20.64
CA GLY A 68 5.77 -9.42 19.34
C GLY A 68 5.44 -7.96 19.07
N MET A 69 4.83 -7.27 20.03
CA MET A 69 4.51 -5.85 19.91
C MET A 69 5.75 -4.95 19.86
N ALA A 70 6.81 -5.27 20.58
CA ALA A 70 8.05 -4.51 20.54
C ALA A 70 8.74 -4.60 19.17
N HIS A 71 8.91 -5.81 18.64
CA HIS A 71 9.48 -6.01 17.30
C HIS A 71 8.58 -5.44 16.19
N LEU A 72 7.24 -5.50 16.34
CA LEU A 72 6.31 -4.87 15.40
C LEU A 72 6.51 -3.35 15.36
N ARG A 73 6.62 -2.70 16.53
CA ARG A 73 6.87 -1.26 16.60
C ARG A 73 8.22 -0.90 15.98
N ALA A 74 9.27 -1.65 16.27
CA ALA A 74 10.57 -1.46 15.64
C ALA A 74 10.49 -1.60 14.11
N SER A 75 9.76 -2.60 13.61
CA SER A 75 9.53 -2.79 12.18
C SER A 75 8.82 -1.60 11.53
N LEU A 76 7.76 -1.08 12.17
CA LEU A 76 7.05 0.11 11.72
C LEU A 76 7.87 1.40 11.85
N GLN A 77 8.87 1.42 12.72
CA GLN A 77 9.86 2.50 12.82
C GLN A 77 10.98 2.39 11.79
N GLY A 78 11.02 1.30 11.02
CA GLY A 78 11.95 1.10 9.91
C GLY A 78 12.99 0.00 10.11
N HIS A 79 12.97 -0.75 11.22
CA HIS A 79 13.79 -1.94 11.43
C HIS A 79 13.11 -3.18 10.86
N VAL A 80 13.02 -3.24 9.52
CA VAL A 80 12.28 -4.30 8.82
C VAL A 80 12.91 -5.68 9.02
N ASP A 81 14.19 -5.74 9.40
CA ASP A 81 14.88 -6.94 9.88
C ASP A 81 14.20 -7.56 11.12
N GLN A 82 13.46 -6.77 11.92
CA GLN A 82 12.72 -7.25 13.09
C GLN A 82 11.36 -7.88 12.75
N ARG A 83 10.95 -7.83 11.48
CA ARG A 83 9.63 -8.29 11.03
C ARG A 83 9.36 -9.75 11.38
N GLU A 84 10.33 -10.64 11.13
CA GLU A 84 10.15 -12.08 11.39
C GLU A 84 10.07 -12.42 12.88
N HIS A 85 10.75 -11.65 13.72
CA HIS A 85 10.59 -11.75 15.17
C HIS A 85 9.17 -11.33 15.59
N ALA A 86 8.68 -10.20 15.08
CA ALA A 86 7.32 -9.75 15.35
C ALA A 86 6.28 -10.79 14.94
N GLU A 87 6.38 -11.32 13.71
CA GLU A 87 5.49 -12.35 13.17
C GLU A 87 5.47 -13.60 14.07
N ARG A 88 6.64 -14.14 14.40
CA ARG A 88 6.77 -15.34 15.24
C ARG A 88 6.11 -15.17 16.60
N TYR A 89 6.40 -14.08 17.31
CA TYR A 89 5.91 -13.89 18.67
C TYR A 89 4.42 -13.56 18.70
N LEU A 90 3.92 -12.81 17.72
CA LEU A 90 2.48 -12.58 17.57
C LEU A 90 1.73 -13.85 17.17
N GLU A 91 2.32 -14.71 16.34
CA GLU A 91 1.74 -16.02 15.97
C GLU A 91 1.64 -16.93 17.20
N ARG A 92 2.70 -17.01 18.02
CA ARG A 92 2.66 -17.71 19.31
C ARG A 92 1.61 -17.13 20.27
N ALA A 93 1.52 -15.81 20.38
CA ALA A 93 0.51 -15.17 21.21
C ALA A 93 -0.91 -15.50 20.75
N TRP A 94 -1.16 -15.54 19.44
CA TRP A 94 -2.45 -15.96 18.89
C TRP A 94 -2.75 -17.43 19.18
N LEU A 95 -1.78 -18.34 19.07
CA LEU A 95 -1.99 -19.75 19.40
C LEU A 95 -2.30 -19.97 20.90
N LEU A 96 -1.79 -19.13 21.79
CA LEU A 96 -2.06 -19.18 23.23
C LEU A 96 -3.40 -18.52 23.61
N ASP A 97 -3.84 -17.52 22.86
CA ASP A 97 -5.11 -16.79 23.07
C ASP A 97 -5.89 -16.60 21.75
N PRO A 98 -6.41 -17.70 21.15
CA PRO A 98 -7.01 -17.66 19.82
C PRO A 98 -8.32 -16.86 19.76
N ARG A 99 -9.01 -16.74 20.90
CA ARG A 99 -10.27 -16.00 21.04
C ARG A 99 -10.08 -14.54 21.44
N ALA A 100 -8.83 -14.09 21.59
CA ALA A 100 -8.49 -12.74 22.02
C ALA A 100 -9.14 -12.33 23.36
N GLU A 101 -9.17 -13.24 24.33
CA GLU A 101 -9.72 -12.97 25.66
C GLU A 101 -8.83 -11.99 26.45
N GLN A 102 -7.53 -11.97 26.17
CA GLN A 102 -6.53 -11.14 26.85
C GLN A 102 -5.84 -10.17 25.88
N VAL A 103 -5.47 -10.61 24.68
CA VAL A 103 -4.76 -9.79 23.70
C VAL A 103 -5.29 -9.99 22.28
N PRO A 104 -5.39 -8.93 21.45
CA PRO A 104 -5.91 -9.04 20.09
C PRO A 104 -4.85 -9.51 19.08
N ALA A 105 -4.15 -10.61 19.38
CA ALA A 105 -3.00 -11.08 18.61
C ALA A 105 -3.36 -11.37 17.14
N ALA A 106 -4.50 -12.03 16.89
CA ALA A 106 -4.96 -12.31 15.53
C ALA A 106 -5.13 -11.04 14.69
N ARG A 107 -5.83 -10.03 15.25
CA ARG A 107 -6.08 -8.75 14.59
C ARG A 107 -4.78 -8.01 14.29
N VAL A 108 -3.85 -7.99 15.23
CA VAL A 108 -2.57 -7.30 15.03
C VAL A 108 -1.71 -8.02 14.00
N LEU A 109 -1.58 -9.33 14.09
CA LEU A 109 -0.77 -10.12 13.16
C LEU A 109 -1.34 -10.06 11.74
N ALA A 110 -2.65 -10.26 11.56
CA ALA A 110 -3.28 -10.23 10.23
C ALA A 110 -3.03 -8.89 9.51
N ARG A 111 -3.12 -7.79 10.26
CA ARG A 111 -2.84 -6.44 9.76
C ARG A 111 -1.36 -6.21 9.50
N PHE A 112 -0.48 -6.76 10.34
CA PHE A 112 0.97 -6.63 10.16
C PHE A 112 1.45 -7.39 8.91
N LEU A 113 0.87 -8.56 8.62
CA LEU A 113 1.17 -9.34 7.42
C LEU A 113 0.82 -8.62 6.10
N ASN A 114 -0.02 -7.57 6.13
CA ASN A 114 -0.23 -6.70 4.95
C ASN A 114 1.08 -6.06 4.46
N MET A 115 2.09 -5.90 5.33
CA MET A 115 3.41 -5.42 4.92
C MET A 115 4.10 -6.38 3.94
N ARG A 116 3.88 -7.70 4.07
CA ARG A 116 4.41 -8.70 3.14
C ARG A 116 3.60 -8.73 1.85
N SER A 117 2.28 -8.88 1.96
CA SER A 117 1.43 -9.05 0.79
C SER A 117 1.43 -7.84 -0.14
N SER A 118 1.65 -6.63 0.39
CA SER A 118 1.79 -5.40 -0.41
C SER A 118 3.07 -5.34 -1.27
N VAL A 119 4.04 -6.22 -1.06
CA VAL A 119 5.22 -6.42 -1.95
C VAL A 119 5.22 -7.78 -2.63
N LEU A 120 4.07 -8.47 -2.66
CA LEU A 120 3.92 -9.82 -3.20
C LEU A 120 4.82 -10.87 -2.53
N ASP A 121 5.22 -10.62 -1.28
CA ASP A 121 5.80 -11.65 -0.44
C ASP A 121 4.67 -12.57 0.03
N VAL A 122 4.51 -13.68 -0.68
CA VAL A 122 3.40 -14.62 -0.51
C VAL A 122 3.66 -15.70 0.53
N SER A 123 4.84 -15.71 1.16
CA SER A 123 5.28 -16.78 2.06
C SER A 123 4.43 -16.99 3.33
N LYS A 124 3.52 -16.05 3.63
CA LYS A 124 2.64 -16.07 4.80
C LYS A 124 1.17 -15.78 4.46
N LEU A 125 0.75 -15.91 3.19
CA LEU A 125 -0.65 -15.68 2.79
C LEU A 125 -1.61 -16.68 3.46
N ASP A 126 -1.25 -17.96 3.53
CA ASP A 126 -2.04 -18.98 4.25
C ASP A 126 -2.36 -18.56 5.70
N LEU A 127 -1.33 -18.14 6.43
CA LEU A 127 -1.47 -17.67 7.81
C LEU A 127 -2.33 -16.40 7.86
N GLN A 128 -2.10 -15.46 6.93
CA GLN A 128 -2.89 -14.23 6.86
C GLN A 128 -4.38 -14.52 6.64
N ILE A 129 -4.72 -15.46 5.76
CA ILE A 129 -6.10 -15.87 5.47
C ILE A 129 -6.71 -16.52 6.72
N GLN A 130 -6.00 -17.46 7.35
CA GLN A 130 -6.46 -18.12 8.59
C GLN A 130 -6.78 -17.12 9.70
N LEU A 131 -5.95 -16.08 9.87
CA LEU A 131 -6.17 -15.06 10.88
C LEU A 131 -7.41 -14.21 10.58
N TYR A 132 -7.65 -13.83 9.32
CA TYR A 132 -8.87 -13.10 8.97
C TYR A 132 -10.13 -13.96 9.08
N ASP A 133 -10.06 -15.24 8.68
CA ASP A 133 -11.16 -16.18 8.86
C ASP A 133 -11.50 -16.34 10.37
N ALA A 134 -10.49 -16.50 11.23
CA ALA A 134 -10.69 -16.55 12.69
C ALA A 134 -11.29 -15.25 13.28
N LEU A 135 -10.93 -14.08 12.74
CA LEU A 135 -11.53 -12.81 13.15
C LEU A 135 -13.00 -12.71 12.73
N LEU A 136 -13.36 -13.25 11.57
CA LEU A 136 -14.73 -13.26 11.07
C LEU A 136 -15.64 -14.18 11.89
N GLU A 137 -15.14 -15.34 12.36
CA GLU A 137 -15.89 -16.24 13.26
C GLU A 137 -16.36 -15.56 14.56
N HIS A 138 -15.72 -14.45 14.94
CA HIS A 138 -15.96 -13.73 16.18
C HIS A 138 -16.49 -12.31 15.96
N THR A 139 -16.76 -11.90 14.72
CA THR A 139 -17.26 -10.57 14.39
C THR A 139 -18.69 -10.68 13.84
N ASP A 140 -19.62 -9.89 14.36
CA ASP A 140 -20.96 -9.77 13.78
C ASP A 140 -20.86 -9.18 12.35
N ASP A 141 -21.54 -9.81 11.40
CA ASP A 141 -21.58 -9.42 9.97
C ASP A 141 -21.99 -7.95 9.76
N GLN A 142 -22.72 -7.34 10.71
CA GLN A 142 -23.13 -5.94 10.63
C GLN A 142 -22.04 -4.94 11.07
N HIS A 143 -20.95 -5.41 11.68
CA HIS A 143 -19.89 -4.56 12.16
C HIS A 143 -19.00 -4.10 10.99
N ALA A 144 -18.59 -2.83 10.98
CA ALA A 144 -17.68 -2.28 9.94
C ALA A 144 -16.35 -3.06 9.82
N ASP A 145 -15.93 -3.69 10.91
CA ASP A 145 -14.72 -4.52 10.96
C ASP A 145 -14.90 -5.83 10.16
N ALA A 146 -16.12 -6.41 10.11
CA ALA A 146 -16.40 -7.62 9.33
C ALA A 146 -16.18 -7.37 7.83
N PHE A 147 -16.63 -6.22 7.33
CA PHE A 147 -16.39 -5.84 5.94
C PHE A 147 -14.89 -5.68 5.66
N ALA A 148 -14.16 -5.01 6.54
CA ALA A 148 -12.71 -4.86 6.41
C ALA A 148 -12.01 -6.22 6.39
N PHE A 149 -12.26 -7.10 7.36
CA PHE A 149 -11.64 -8.43 7.43
C PHE A 149 -11.97 -9.30 6.22
N THR A 150 -13.23 -9.33 5.80
CA THR A 150 -13.66 -10.03 4.57
C THR A 150 -12.88 -9.53 3.36
N SER A 151 -12.67 -8.22 3.27
CA SER A 151 -11.96 -7.60 2.17
C SER A 151 -10.47 -7.92 2.15
N PHE A 152 -9.80 -7.90 3.31
CA PHE A 152 -8.40 -8.31 3.41
C PHE A 152 -8.22 -9.80 3.14
N ALA A 153 -9.14 -10.66 3.61
CA ALA A 153 -9.13 -12.09 3.30
C ALA A 153 -9.26 -12.33 1.79
N ALA A 154 -10.21 -11.67 1.14
CA ALA A 154 -10.39 -11.77 -0.31
C ALA A 154 -9.17 -11.26 -1.10
N ALA A 155 -8.55 -10.16 -0.65
CA ALA A 155 -7.30 -9.65 -1.24
C ALA A 155 -6.16 -10.68 -1.10
N ALA A 156 -6.00 -11.29 0.08
CA ALA A 156 -4.98 -12.31 0.32
C ALA A 156 -5.20 -13.57 -0.54
N ARG A 157 -6.43 -14.07 -0.63
CA ARG A 157 -6.80 -15.20 -1.51
C ARG A 157 -6.54 -14.90 -2.99
N ALA A 158 -6.84 -13.67 -3.44
CA ALA A 158 -6.54 -13.25 -4.80
C ALA A 158 -5.03 -13.27 -5.10
N LEU A 159 -4.20 -12.81 -4.15
CA LEU A 159 -2.74 -12.83 -4.27
C LEU A 159 -2.17 -14.26 -4.23
N GLU A 160 -2.76 -15.14 -3.42
CA GLU A 160 -2.39 -16.55 -3.34
C GLU A 160 -2.59 -17.24 -4.68
N HIS A 161 -3.81 -17.18 -5.24
CA HIS A 161 -4.09 -17.70 -6.57
C HIS A 161 -3.17 -17.12 -7.64
N TYR A 162 -2.86 -15.82 -7.55
CA TYR A 162 -1.97 -15.17 -8.51
C TYR A 162 -0.54 -15.75 -8.43
N ALA A 163 -0.01 -15.95 -7.23
CA ALA A 163 1.32 -16.51 -7.01
C ALA A 163 1.42 -17.99 -7.40
N GLU A 164 0.33 -18.75 -7.30
CA GLU A 164 0.24 -20.13 -7.80
C GLU A 164 0.11 -20.22 -9.34
N GLY A 165 -0.04 -19.09 -10.02
CA GLY A 165 -0.24 -19.04 -11.46
C GLY A 165 -1.70 -19.21 -11.91
N ASP A 166 -2.66 -19.36 -11.00
CA ASP A 166 -4.09 -19.38 -11.31
C ASP A 166 -4.65 -17.97 -11.49
N SER A 167 -4.21 -17.33 -12.57
CA SER A 167 -4.59 -15.95 -12.90
C SER A 167 -6.10 -15.76 -13.07
N LEU A 168 -6.84 -16.78 -13.50
CA LEU A 168 -8.30 -16.66 -13.66
C LEU A 168 -9.03 -16.69 -12.31
N ALA A 169 -8.61 -17.56 -11.39
CA ALA A 169 -9.14 -17.55 -10.03
C ALA A 169 -8.79 -16.24 -9.32
N ALA A 170 -7.55 -15.77 -9.43
CA ALA A 170 -7.10 -14.49 -8.88
C ALA A 170 -7.96 -13.32 -9.37
N LEU A 171 -8.19 -13.22 -10.69
CA LEU A 171 -9.04 -12.18 -11.27
C LEU A 171 -10.51 -12.29 -10.84
N ARG A 172 -11.02 -13.51 -10.62
CA ARG A 172 -12.38 -13.73 -10.15
C ARG A 172 -12.56 -13.23 -8.71
N GLU A 173 -11.63 -13.57 -7.82
CA GLU A 173 -11.62 -13.09 -6.42
C GLU A 173 -11.48 -11.57 -6.37
N LEU A 174 -10.52 -11.02 -7.11
CA LEU A 174 -10.30 -9.58 -7.17
C LEU A 174 -11.52 -8.83 -7.71
N ARG A 175 -12.19 -9.33 -8.76
CA ARG A 175 -13.44 -8.73 -9.26
C ARG A 175 -14.58 -8.83 -8.24
N ALA A 176 -14.62 -9.87 -7.40
CA ALA A 176 -15.61 -9.97 -6.34
C ALA A 176 -15.35 -8.92 -5.25
N LEU A 177 -14.09 -8.74 -4.84
CA LEU A 177 -13.66 -7.69 -3.92
C LEU A 177 -14.00 -6.28 -4.46
N GLU A 178 -13.66 -5.99 -5.71
CA GLU A 178 -13.96 -4.70 -6.36
C GLU A 178 -15.47 -4.39 -6.38
N ARG A 179 -16.31 -5.41 -6.63
CA ARG A 179 -17.78 -5.25 -6.56
C ARG A 179 -18.26 -5.01 -5.14
N ALA A 180 -17.70 -5.71 -4.15
CA ALA A 180 -18.06 -5.53 -2.75
C ALA A 180 -17.70 -4.13 -2.25
N MET A 181 -16.51 -3.61 -2.60
CA MET A 181 -16.10 -2.23 -2.31
C MET A 181 -17.05 -1.20 -2.90
N ARG A 182 -17.42 -1.38 -4.17
CA ARG A 182 -18.37 -0.49 -4.85
C ARG A 182 -19.75 -0.51 -4.20
N ALA A 183 -20.25 -1.70 -3.86
CA ALA A 183 -21.50 -1.84 -3.14
C ALA A 183 -21.44 -1.12 -1.79
N ARG A 184 -20.39 -1.37 -1.00
CA ARG A 184 -20.18 -0.72 0.31
C ARG A 184 -20.16 0.80 0.19
N ALA A 185 -19.35 1.35 -0.69
CA ALA A 185 -19.26 2.81 -0.89
C ALA A 185 -20.59 3.43 -1.34
N SER A 186 -21.39 2.71 -2.13
CA SER A 186 -22.71 3.19 -2.55
C SER A 186 -23.77 3.14 -1.44
N THR A 187 -23.73 2.11 -0.58
CA THR A 187 -24.72 1.91 0.48
C THR A 187 -24.37 2.68 1.75
N HIS A 188 -23.08 2.92 1.98
CA HIS A 188 -22.54 3.62 3.15
C HIS A 188 -21.58 4.73 2.70
N PRO A 189 -22.07 5.79 2.05
CA PRO A 189 -21.21 6.86 1.52
C PRO A 189 -20.42 7.60 2.61
N ASP A 190 -20.92 7.59 3.86
CA ASP A 190 -20.26 8.21 5.02
C ASP A 190 -19.18 7.31 5.65
N ASP A 191 -19.01 6.07 5.17
CA ASP A 191 -17.95 5.15 5.62
C ASP A 191 -16.61 5.50 4.92
N ILE A 192 -16.01 6.60 5.35
CA ILE A 192 -14.79 7.13 4.74
C ILE A 192 -13.60 6.18 4.95
N ASP A 193 -13.59 5.39 6.03
CA ASP A 193 -12.56 4.37 6.26
C ASP A 193 -12.63 3.26 5.18
N ALA A 194 -13.84 2.84 4.78
CA ALA A 194 -14.02 1.91 3.68
C ALA A 194 -13.59 2.51 2.32
N SER A 195 -13.89 3.78 2.05
CA SER A 195 -13.40 4.47 0.85
C SER A 195 -11.87 4.55 0.83
N ALA A 196 -11.24 4.89 1.95
CA ALA A 196 -9.78 4.90 2.07
C ALA A 196 -9.18 3.52 1.75
N MET A 197 -9.76 2.46 2.31
CA MET A 197 -9.34 1.08 2.07
C MET A 197 -9.52 0.69 0.59
N ALA A 198 -10.67 1.03 -0.01
CA ALA A 198 -10.95 0.75 -1.41
C ALA A 198 -9.96 1.46 -2.35
N GLY A 199 -9.68 2.75 -2.12
CA GLY A 199 -8.69 3.50 -2.89
C GLY A 199 -7.29 2.87 -2.81
N ASN A 200 -6.86 2.49 -1.61
CA ASN A 200 -5.58 1.80 -1.43
C ASN A 200 -5.51 0.46 -2.17
N PHE A 201 -6.56 -0.37 -2.11
CA PHE A 201 -6.60 -1.64 -2.83
C PHE A 201 -6.57 -1.45 -4.34
N GLU A 202 -7.42 -0.56 -4.87
CA GLU A 202 -7.52 -0.33 -6.31
C GLU A 202 -6.17 0.13 -6.89
N LEU A 203 -5.49 1.10 -6.26
CA LEU A 203 -4.19 1.56 -6.72
C LEU A 203 -3.07 0.52 -6.53
N THR A 204 -3.11 -0.26 -5.45
CA THR A 204 -2.16 -1.37 -5.24
C THR A 204 -2.31 -2.41 -6.36
N PHE A 205 -3.54 -2.88 -6.61
CA PHE A 205 -3.79 -3.88 -7.65
C PHE A 205 -3.65 -3.33 -9.07
N ALA A 206 -3.76 -2.02 -9.29
CA ALA A 206 -3.44 -1.39 -10.57
C ALA A 206 -1.94 -1.51 -10.91
N GLY A 207 -1.06 -1.43 -9.91
CA GLY A 207 0.38 -1.61 -10.09
C GLY A 207 0.85 -3.07 -10.14
N VAL A 208 0.05 -3.99 -9.62
CA VAL A 208 0.42 -5.42 -9.50
C VAL A 208 -0.20 -6.28 -10.60
N ILE A 209 -1.49 -6.09 -10.89
CA ILE A 209 -2.26 -6.98 -11.77
C ILE A 209 -2.44 -6.33 -13.14
N PRO A 210 -1.87 -6.90 -14.23
CA PRO A 210 -1.77 -6.22 -15.53
C PRO A 210 -3.12 -6.07 -16.26
N THR A 211 -4.19 -6.70 -15.80
CA THR A 211 -5.51 -6.65 -16.42
C THR A 211 -6.44 -5.72 -15.66
N GLY A 212 -7.09 -4.77 -16.33
CA GLY A 212 -8.05 -3.85 -15.71
C GLY A 212 -7.43 -2.64 -15.01
N VAL A 213 -6.13 -2.39 -15.23
CA VAL A 213 -5.34 -1.31 -14.63
C VAL A 213 -6.07 0.03 -14.70
N GLU A 214 -6.55 0.42 -15.89
CA GLU A 214 -7.21 1.71 -16.07
C GLU A 214 -8.48 1.86 -15.23
N GLN A 215 -9.30 0.82 -15.18
CA GLN A 215 -10.53 0.84 -14.41
C GLN A 215 -10.26 0.90 -12.91
N ARG A 216 -9.18 0.28 -12.43
CA ARG A 216 -8.75 0.38 -11.03
C ARG A 216 -8.16 1.74 -10.73
N LEU A 217 -7.36 2.29 -11.63
CA LEU A 217 -6.77 3.62 -11.46
C LEU A 217 -7.86 4.68 -11.26
N VAL A 218 -8.83 4.73 -12.17
CA VAL A 218 -9.96 5.69 -12.08
C VAL A 218 -10.71 5.52 -10.76
N ARG A 219 -11.10 4.30 -10.39
CA ARG A 219 -11.80 4.07 -9.11
C ARG A 219 -10.96 4.40 -7.90
N GLY A 220 -9.66 4.09 -7.94
CA GLY A 220 -8.72 4.39 -6.88
C GLY A 220 -8.62 5.90 -6.63
N ILE A 221 -8.56 6.68 -7.71
CA ILE A 221 -8.66 8.15 -7.67
C ILE A 221 -9.97 8.57 -7.02
N ASP A 222 -11.13 8.12 -7.54
CA ASP A 222 -12.45 8.49 -7.03
C ASP A 222 -12.58 8.24 -5.51
N TYR A 223 -12.13 7.08 -5.03
CA TYR A 223 -12.17 6.74 -3.61
C TYR A 223 -11.24 7.59 -2.74
N LEU A 224 -10.04 7.90 -3.24
CA LEU A 224 -9.09 8.72 -2.50
C LEU A 224 -9.47 10.20 -2.51
N GLU A 225 -10.17 10.69 -3.55
CA GLU A 225 -10.75 12.04 -3.54
C GLU A 225 -11.77 12.18 -2.41
N VAL A 226 -12.71 11.24 -2.29
CA VAL A 226 -13.66 11.19 -1.17
C VAL A 226 -12.93 11.19 0.17
N GLN A 227 -11.87 10.38 0.31
CA GLN A 227 -11.10 10.31 1.55
C GLN A 227 -10.39 11.62 1.89
N GLN A 228 -9.84 12.34 0.90
CA GLN A 228 -9.15 13.60 1.13
C GLN A 228 -10.13 14.74 1.44
N ASP A 229 -11.25 14.80 0.73
CA ASP A 229 -12.26 15.85 0.90
C ASP A 229 -13.03 15.67 2.23
N HIS A 230 -13.16 14.43 2.71
CA HIS A 230 -13.81 14.08 3.97
C HIS A 230 -12.83 13.61 5.06
N TRP A 231 -11.57 14.05 5.01
CA TRP A 231 -10.52 13.63 5.97
C TRP A 231 -10.99 13.66 7.43
N HIS A 232 -11.71 14.71 7.83
CA HIS A 232 -12.18 14.89 9.22
C HIS A 232 -13.24 13.87 9.69
N GLN A 233 -13.87 13.15 8.76
CA GLN A 233 -14.91 12.16 9.03
C GLN A 233 -14.35 10.74 9.21
N LEU A 234 -13.06 10.50 8.89
CA LEU A 234 -12.40 9.24 9.20
C LEU A 234 -12.47 8.91 10.70
N SER A 235 -12.44 7.61 11.01
CA SER A 235 -12.39 7.12 12.38
C SER A 235 -11.28 7.82 13.20
N PRO A 236 -11.51 8.07 14.51
CA PRO A 236 -10.48 8.70 15.36
C PRO A 236 -9.15 7.94 15.36
N ARG A 237 -9.21 6.61 15.22
CA ARG A 237 -8.03 5.76 15.11
C ARG A 237 -7.26 6.03 13.81
N ALA A 238 -7.94 6.10 12.67
CA ALA A 238 -7.31 6.38 11.38
C ALA A 238 -6.66 7.77 11.32
N ARG A 239 -7.21 8.76 12.05
CA ARG A 239 -6.67 10.12 12.11
C ARG A 239 -5.63 10.35 13.20
N SER A 240 -5.33 9.34 14.02
CA SER A 240 -4.46 9.50 15.18
C SER A 240 -3.00 9.70 14.77
N THR A 241 -2.50 10.93 14.92
CA THR A 241 -1.08 11.25 14.68
C THR A 241 -0.12 10.63 15.70
N GLY A 242 -0.66 10.12 16.81
CA GLY A 242 0.10 9.28 17.76
C GLY A 242 0.36 7.87 17.23
N VAL A 243 -0.50 7.37 16.33
CA VAL A 243 -0.40 6.01 15.78
C VAL A 243 0.14 6.02 14.35
N ALA A 244 -0.36 6.92 13.50
CA ALA A 244 -0.02 7.03 12.09
C ALA A 244 0.22 8.51 11.72
N PRO A 245 1.36 9.10 12.12
CA PRO A 245 1.62 10.54 12.00
C PRO A 245 1.57 11.08 10.56
N ASN A 246 1.73 10.23 9.54
CA ASN A 246 1.89 10.67 8.16
C ASN A 246 0.79 10.17 7.22
N VAL A 247 -0.22 9.44 7.73
CA VAL A 247 -1.21 8.75 6.90
C VAL A 247 -1.96 9.71 5.96
N ARG A 248 -2.29 10.93 6.39
CA ARG A 248 -2.92 11.94 5.53
C ARG A 248 -2.02 12.29 4.35
N SER A 249 -0.74 12.51 4.61
CA SER A 249 0.25 12.88 3.59
C SER A 249 0.53 11.74 2.62
N VAL A 250 0.57 10.49 3.11
CA VAL A 250 0.72 9.30 2.27
C VAL A 250 -0.47 9.15 1.33
N PHE A 251 -1.70 9.23 1.83
CA PHE A 251 -2.90 9.08 1.00
C PHE A 251 -3.10 10.25 0.03
N ALA A 252 -2.71 11.47 0.42
CA ALA A 252 -2.71 12.62 -0.47
C ALA A 252 -1.70 12.44 -1.62
N LEU A 253 -0.52 11.89 -1.32
CA LEU A 253 0.47 11.54 -2.34
C LEU A 253 -0.03 10.43 -3.26
N PHE A 254 -0.68 9.40 -2.73
CA PHE A 254 -1.27 8.32 -3.53
C PHE A 254 -2.30 8.84 -4.53
N LEU A 255 -3.14 9.79 -4.11
CA LEU A 255 -4.07 10.47 -4.99
C LEU A 255 -3.34 11.28 -6.08
N ALA A 256 -2.34 12.07 -5.72
CA ALA A 256 -1.58 12.89 -6.67
C ALA A 256 -0.83 12.04 -7.72
N GLU A 257 -0.19 10.95 -7.28
CA GLU A 257 0.49 10.00 -8.18
C GLU A 257 -0.52 9.24 -9.05
N GLY A 258 -1.69 8.87 -8.51
CA GLY A 258 -2.78 8.27 -9.29
C GLY A 258 -3.29 9.20 -10.39
N LEU A 259 -3.60 10.46 -10.07
CA LEU A 259 -4.02 11.48 -11.04
C LEU A 259 -2.95 11.70 -12.12
N LEU A 260 -1.68 11.77 -11.73
CA LEU A 260 -0.58 11.95 -12.67
C LEU A 260 -0.40 10.74 -13.60
N ALA A 261 -0.51 9.52 -13.06
CA ALA A 261 -0.49 8.27 -13.84
C ALA A 261 -1.68 8.14 -14.79
N HIS A 262 -2.83 8.76 -14.46
CA HIS A 262 -3.99 8.86 -15.33
C HIS A 262 -3.82 9.93 -16.43
N GLY A 263 -2.85 10.83 -16.25
CA GLY A 263 -2.56 11.93 -17.18
C GLY A 263 -3.34 13.21 -16.88
N ASP A 264 -4.00 13.30 -15.73
CA ASP A 264 -4.67 14.52 -15.29
C ASP A 264 -3.67 15.45 -14.58
N VAL A 265 -2.87 16.15 -15.39
CA VAL A 265 -1.76 16.99 -14.93
C VAL A 265 -2.23 18.12 -14.03
N GLU A 266 -3.36 18.77 -14.37
CA GLU A 266 -3.87 19.91 -13.60
C GLU A 266 -4.39 19.46 -12.22
N ALA A 267 -5.18 18.38 -12.18
CA ALA A 267 -5.66 17.84 -10.91
C ALA A 267 -4.49 17.33 -10.04
N ALA A 268 -3.53 16.61 -10.65
CA ALA A 268 -2.34 16.15 -9.95
C ALA A 268 -1.54 17.32 -9.35
N ALA A 269 -1.33 18.39 -10.11
CA ALA A 269 -0.67 19.60 -9.62
C ALA A 269 -1.38 20.20 -8.39
N GLY A 270 -2.72 20.28 -8.44
CA GLY A 270 -3.53 20.74 -7.31
C GLY A 270 -3.31 19.89 -6.06
N ARG A 271 -3.28 18.55 -6.20
CA ARG A 271 -3.07 17.64 -5.06
C ARG A 271 -1.64 17.66 -4.53
N TYR A 272 -0.63 17.78 -5.38
CA TYR A 272 0.74 18.01 -4.88
C TYR A 272 0.87 19.34 -4.14
N ALA A 273 0.28 20.42 -4.65
CA ALA A 273 0.28 21.71 -3.97
C ALA A 273 -0.45 21.63 -2.61
N GLN A 274 -1.55 20.88 -2.53
CA GLN A 274 -2.26 20.59 -1.29
C GLN A 274 -1.33 19.89 -0.27
N ILE A 275 -0.54 18.90 -0.70
CA ILE A 275 0.45 18.23 0.17
C ILE A 275 1.44 19.22 0.76
N LEU A 276 1.86 20.25 0.02
CA LEU A 276 2.78 21.27 0.53
C LEU A 276 2.13 22.19 1.58
N ALA A 277 0.82 22.42 1.46
CA ALA A 277 0.04 23.30 2.33
C ALA A 277 -0.63 22.58 3.52
N LEU A 278 -0.36 21.28 3.73
CA LEU A 278 -0.87 20.55 4.90
C LEU A 278 -0.15 21.00 6.18
N ASP A 279 -0.70 22.03 6.82
CA ASP A 279 -0.16 22.66 8.04
C ASP A 279 -0.38 21.82 9.32
N ASP A 280 -1.35 20.89 9.31
CA ASP A 280 -1.76 20.11 10.48
C ASP A 280 -1.08 18.72 10.60
N GLN A 281 0.14 18.59 10.07
CA GLN A 281 0.89 17.34 10.04
C GLN A 281 2.12 17.38 10.95
N ALA A 282 2.47 16.23 11.52
CA ALA A 282 3.68 16.11 12.31
C ALA A 282 4.92 16.30 11.42
N ASP A 283 5.92 17.05 11.91
CA ASP A 283 7.22 17.14 11.25
C ASP A 283 8.02 15.85 11.50
N THR A 284 7.91 14.92 10.56
CA THR A 284 8.57 13.61 10.59
C THR A 284 9.52 13.46 9.41
N THR A 285 10.48 12.54 9.51
CA THR A 285 11.37 12.23 8.38
C THR A 285 10.60 11.74 7.15
N PRO A 286 9.65 10.76 7.24
CA PRO A 286 8.83 10.38 6.09
C PRO A 286 8.05 11.53 5.48
N ARG A 287 7.46 12.41 6.31
CA ARG A 287 6.71 13.57 5.83
C ARG A 287 7.60 14.51 5.01
N ARG A 288 8.81 14.82 5.47
CA ARG A 288 9.76 15.66 4.72
C ARG A 288 10.14 15.05 3.37
N GLN A 289 10.28 13.72 3.29
CA GLN A 289 10.52 13.04 2.00
C GLN A 289 9.31 13.11 1.07
N ILE A 290 8.09 12.94 1.59
CA ILE A 290 6.84 13.13 0.83
C ILE A 290 6.74 14.57 0.30
N VAL A 291 7.06 15.58 1.11
CA VAL A 291 7.12 17.00 0.67
C VAL A 291 8.14 17.17 -0.46
N ALA A 292 9.36 16.67 -0.28
CA ALA A 292 10.42 16.80 -1.28
C ALA A 292 10.04 16.14 -2.61
N LEU A 293 9.42 14.96 -2.55
CA LEU A 293 8.91 14.29 -3.75
C LEU A 293 7.77 15.09 -4.40
N ALA A 294 6.82 15.60 -3.64
CA ALA A 294 5.74 16.44 -4.17
C ALA A 294 6.28 17.70 -4.87
N GLN A 295 7.30 18.35 -4.31
CA GLN A 295 7.99 19.48 -4.93
C GLN A 295 8.67 19.08 -6.24
N HIS A 296 9.37 17.94 -6.25
CA HIS A 296 10.01 17.41 -7.46
C HIS A 296 8.98 17.09 -8.54
N ARG A 297 7.87 16.42 -8.20
CA ARG A 297 6.80 16.08 -9.14
C ARG A 297 6.15 17.33 -9.72
N LEU A 298 5.85 18.34 -8.90
CA LEU A 298 5.32 19.63 -9.36
C LEU A 298 6.23 20.32 -10.38
N ALA A 299 7.55 20.29 -10.15
CA ALA A 299 8.51 20.89 -11.08
C ALA A 299 8.66 20.11 -12.40
N ASN A 300 8.16 18.85 -12.47
CA ASN A 300 8.41 17.93 -13.57
C ASN A 300 7.13 17.22 -14.07
N LEU A 301 5.94 17.79 -13.86
CA LEU A 301 4.65 17.13 -14.12
C LEU A 301 4.56 16.50 -15.51
N GLU A 302 4.91 17.26 -16.55
CA GLU A 302 4.87 16.81 -17.96
C GLU A 302 5.76 15.59 -18.22
N THR A 303 6.84 15.41 -17.45
CA THR A 303 7.74 14.26 -17.60
C THR A 303 7.09 12.96 -17.13
N TYR A 304 6.18 13.05 -16.17
CA TYR A 304 5.56 11.91 -15.50
C TYR A 304 4.08 11.72 -15.89
N ALA A 305 3.52 12.61 -16.71
CA ALA A 305 2.14 12.54 -17.14
C ALA A 305 1.85 11.21 -17.88
N GLY A 306 0.90 10.43 -17.37
CA GLY A 306 0.54 9.13 -17.92
C GLY A 306 1.53 8.00 -17.61
N ALA A 307 2.57 8.24 -16.81
CA ALA A 307 3.57 7.23 -16.44
C ALA A 307 2.94 6.17 -15.52
N ARG A 308 2.82 4.95 -16.02
CA ARG A 308 2.20 3.84 -15.27
C ARG A 308 3.10 3.29 -14.18
N GLU A 309 4.39 3.56 -14.29
CA GLU A 309 5.41 3.20 -13.31
C GLU A 309 5.27 3.97 -11.99
N LEU A 310 4.38 4.97 -11.94
CA LEU A 310 3.92 5.59 -10.69
C LEU A 310 2.97 4.67 -9.89
N LEU A 311 2.59 3.51 -10.43
CA LEU A 311 1.73 2.53 -9.77
C LEU A 311 2.52 1.26 -9.41
N PRO A 312 2.37 0.72 -8.18
CA PRO A 312 1.61 1.30 -7.09
C PRO A 312 2.27 2.61 -6.57
N PRO A 313 1.49 3.60 -6.11
CA PRO A 313 2.05 4.86 -5.64
C PRO A 313 3.10 4.68 -4.54
N TRP A 314 4.20 5.40 -4.67
CA TRP A 314 5.18 5.47 -3.58
C TRP A 314 4.62 6.31 -2.42
N PRO A 315 4.91 5.97 -1.16
CA PRO A 315 5.63 4.78 -0.70
C PRO A 315 4.78 3.51 -0.80
N ALA A 316 5.28 2.51 -1.53
CA ALA A 316 4.57 1.25 -1.77
C ALA A 316 5.04 0.13 -0.85
N GLY A 317 4.22 -0.91 -0.69
CA GLY A 317 4.65 -2.12 0.00
C GLY A 317 4.95 -1.94 1.49
N VAL A 318 6.01 -2.62 1.95
CA VAL A 318 6.62 -2.45 3.29
C VAL A 318 6.86 -0.97 3.61
N THR A 319 7.30 -0.20 2.62
CA THR A 319 7.66 1.21 2.80
C THR A 319 6.44 2.08 3.08
N GLY A 320 5.26 1.71 2.56
CA GLY A 320 4.01 2.41 2.83
C GLY A 320 3.58 2.30 4.29
N CYS A 321 3.68 1.11 4.90
CA CYS A 321 3.39 0.94 6.32
C CYS A 321 4.39 1.70 7.21
N VAL A 322 5.68 1.64 6.89
CA VAL A 322 6.71 2.42 7.60
C VAL A 322 6.48 3.91 7.43
N ALA A 323 6.13 4.37 6.23
CA ALA A 323 5.83 5.77 5.96
C ALA A 323 4.66 6.27 6.78
N CYS A 324 3.56 5.51 6.85
CA CYS A 324 2.38 5.90 7.64
C CYS A 324 2.68 6.02 9.13
N HIS A 325 3.50 5.12 9.69
CA HIS A 325 3.65 4.92 11.13
C HIS A 325 4.92 5.50 11.75
N SER A 326 6.00 5.65 10.99
CA SER A 326 7.28 6.11 11.53
C SER A 326 7.36 7.63 11.68
N ARG A 327 8.07 8.09 12.70
CA ARG A 327 8.45 9.50 12.86
C ARG A 327 9.83 9.80 12.26
N GLU A 328 10.68 8.80 12.19
CA GLU A 328 12.13 9.00 12.02
C GLU A 328 12.71 8.21 10.85
N ALA A 329 11.98 7.19 10.34
CA ALA A 329 12.46 6.35 9.25
C ALA A 329 12.78 7.19 8.01
N THR A 330 13.97 6.98 7.46
CA THR A 330 14.31 7.47 6.12
C THR A 330 13.86 6.45 5.10
N LEU A 331 12.79 6.73 4.39
CA LEU A 331 12.25 5.86 3.34
C LEU A 331 13.25 5.76 2.16
N PRO A 332 13.36 4.61 1.50
CA PRO A 332 14.16 4.48 0.29
C PRO A 332 13.56 5.35 -0.82
N ILE A 333 14.41 6.13 -1.48
CA ILE A 333 14.03 7.06 -2.55
C ILE A 333 14.58 6.65 -3.92
N ASP A 334 15.44 5.63 -3.98
CA ASP A 334 16.12 5.27 -5.24
C ASP A 334 15.14 4.68 -6.27
N ASP A 335 13.96 4.24 -5.83
CA ASP A 335 12.87 3.76 -6.68
C ASP A 335 12.02 4.92 -7.26
N LEU A 336 12.29 6.19 -6.88
CA LEU A 336 11.52 7.37 -7.29
C LEU A 336 11.93 7.95 -8.66
N HIS A 337 13.08 7.53 -9.18
CA HIS A 337 13.70 8.10 -10.36
C HIS A 337 13.45 7.25 -11.60
N LEU A 338 12.28 7.44 -12.21
CA LEU A 338 11.94 6.87 -13.53
C LEU A 338 12.66 7.57 -14.70
N ALA A 339 13.49 8.59 -14.44
CA ALA A 339 14.25 9.29 -15.46
C ALA A 339 15.76 9.05 -15.26
N PRO A 340 16.43 8.29 -16.13
CA PRO A 340 17.89 8.30 -16.17
C PRO A 340 18.37 9.72 -16.50
N GLY A 341 18.95 10.42 -15.52
CA GLY A 341 19.67 11.68 -15.77
C GLY A 341 19.43 12.84 -14.80
N VAL A 342 18.46 12.76 -13.88
CA VAL A 342 18.26 13.83 -12.86
C VAL A 342 18.94 13.43 -11.56
N VAL A 343 20.24 13.76 -11.46
CA VAL A 343 20.98 13.72 -10.19
C VAL A 343 20.53 14.91 -9.36
N LEU A 344 19.88 14.65 -8.22
CA LEU A 344 19.71 15.66 -7.18
C LEU A 344 21.12 16.04 -6.68
N ARG A 345 21.53 17.29 -6.92
CA ARG A 345 22.71 17.88 -6.30
C ARG A 345 22.30 18.73 -5.11
#